data_AF-A0A811MS84-F1
#
_entry.id   AF-A0A811MS84-F1
#
_cell.length_a   1.000
_cell.length_b   1.000
_cell.length_c   1.000
_cell.angle_alpha   90.00
_cell.angle_beta   90.00
_cell.angle_gamma   90.00
#
_symmetry.space_group_name_H-M   'P 1'
#
loop_
_entity.id
_entity.type
_entity.pdbx_description
1 polymer ?
#
loop_
_entity_poly.entity_id
_entity_poly.type
_entity_poly.pdbx_seq_one_letter_code
_entity_poly.pdbx_strand_id
1 'polypeptide(L)'
;MATALVTSSVAANSACMRLPNMPLRLAPATVSFPSRPWSAALTSCTGLSRHSDVVAAAGHQKLMGSLTSNEGLRFGVVVARFNEVVTNLLLQGALETFERYSVKAENITVVSVPGSFEVPITAQKLGKSGKFDVILCIGAVIRGDTTHYDAVANSAASGVLNAGLSAGVPCVFGVLTCEDMDQALNRAGGKAGNKGAEAALTAVRIVLGFVNEQNRPLNSQNAADALQKFNLKKTAVQKALDALADSGQISFKEYGKQKIYIARQDQFEIPNSEELEEMKKTNAKLQEELADQKKAISEVESEVRGLQSNLTLAEVTSKQTKLQSEVQEMEEKLTKLRSGVTLVKPEDKKIIENSFAEKVNQWKKRKRMFKELWDNITENSPKDQKEFKEELGLEYDEDADVNLQSYSDMLASLNKRRKFSR
;
A
#
# COMPACT_ATOMS: atom_id res chain seq x y z
N MET A 1 -66.35 -6.73 -45.10
CA MET A 1 -65.65 -7.98 -44.71
C MET A 1 -64.67 -7.61 -43.61
N ALA A 2 -64.94 -7.95 -42.34
CA ALA A 2 -64.44 -9.19 -41.70
C ALA A 2 -62.88 -9.20 -41.65
N THR A 3 -62.14 -9.41 -40.56
CA THR A 3 -62.35 -9.54 -39.11
C THR A 3 -60.94 -9.60 -38.50
N ALA A 4 -60.81 -9.27 -37.21
CA ALA A 4 -59.94 -9.90 -36.21
C ALA A 4 -58.40 -9.81 -36.28
N LEU A 5 -57.87 -9.12 -35.26
CA LEU A 5 -56.67 -9.52 -34.51
C LEU A 5 -56.76 -10.99 -34.07
N VAL A 6 -55.64 -11.71 -34.14
CA VAL A 6 -55.44 -12.98 -33.42
C VAL A 6 -54.08 -12.98 -32.72
N THR A 7 -54.16 -12.99 -31.40
CA THR A 7 -53.16 -13.48 -30.45
C THR A 7 -53.09 -15.01 -30.52
N SER A 8 -51.91 -15.62 -30.34
CA SER A 8 -51.86 -17.00 -29.84
C SER A 8 -50.63 -17.26 -28.97
N SER A 9 -50.97 -17.71 -27.76
CA SER A 9 -50.20 -18.45 -26.75
C SER A 9 -49.95 -19.89 -27.21
N VAL A 10 -49.03 -20.61 -26.53
CA VAL A 10 -48.94 -22.07 -26.25
C VAL A 10 -47.47 -22.49 -26.32
N ALA A 11 -46.91 -23.39 -25.50
CA ALA A 11 -47.15 -23.91 -24.16
C ALA A 11 -45.89 -24.72 -23.81
N ALA A 12 -45.61 -24.86 -22.52
CA ALA A 12 -44.60 -25.77 -22.00
C ALA A 12 -44.96 -27.24 -22.28
N ASN A 13 -43.95 -28.07 -22.49
CA ASN A 13 -44.08 -29.51 -22.34
C ASN A 13 -42.90 -30.09 -21.56
N SER A 14 -43.28 -30.98 -20.66
CA SER A 14 -42.55 -31.56 -19.55
C SER A 14 -41.68 -32.75 -19.95
N ALA A 15 -40.60 -33.00 -19.20
CA ALA A 15 -40.14 -34.37 -18.92
C ALA A 15 -39.60 -34.45 -17.49
N CYS A 16 -40.29 -35.26 -16.69
CA CYS A 16 -40.07 -35.56 -15.29
C CYS A 16 -39.33 -36.90 -15.19
N MET A 17 -38.26 -36.98 -14.38
CA MET A 17 -37.88 -38.23 -13.71
C MET A 17 -37.48 -37.98 -12.25
N ARG A 18 -38.35 -38.51 -11.38
CA ARG A 18 -38.23 -38.89 -9.95
C ARG A 18 -37.11 -39.94 -9.78
N LEU A 19 -36.40 -40.21 -8.68
CA LEU A 19 -36.42 -40.04 -7.20
C LEU A 19 -35.01 -40.57 -6.70
N PRO A 20 -34.60 -40.67 -5.40
CA PRO A 20 -35.35 -40.59 -4.14
C PRO A 20 -34.71 -39.75 -3.00
N ASN A 21 -35.51 -39.66 -1.93
CA ASN A 21 -35.32 -38.94 -0.67
C ASN A 21 -34.49 -39.72 0.38
N MET A 22 -33.93 -38.96 1.34
CA MET A 22 -33.44 -39.28 2.71
C MET A 22 -31.93 -39.42 2.97
N PRO A 23 -31.42 -39.12 4.21
CA PRO A 23 -31.94 -38.27 5.30
C PRO A 23 -30.95 -37.17 5.77
N LEU A 24 -31.50 -36.18 6.48
CA LEU A 24 -30.79 -35.10 7.19
C LEU A 24 -29.76 -35.66 8.20
N ARG A 25 -28.53 -35.13 8.18
CA ARG A 25 -27.51 -35.39 9.21
C ARG A 25 -26.88 -34.08 9.71
N LEU A 26 -27.23 -33.80 10.96
CA LEU A 26 -26.59 -32.99 12.02
C LEU A 26 -25.37 -32.11 11.68
N ALA A 27 -25.48 -30.84 12.10
CA ALA A 27 -24.42 -29.84 12.16
C ALA A 27 -23.23 -30.28 13.05
N PRO A 28 -21.98 -29.96 12.67
CA PRO A 28 -20.84 -30.18 13.56
C PRO A 28 -20.72 -29.08 14.60
N ALA A 29 -20.39 -29.51 15.81
CA ALA A 29 -20.29 -28.74 17.03
C ALA A 29 -19.19 -27.66 16.99
N THR A 30 -19.50 -26.57 17.68
CA THR A 30 -18.59 -25.51 18.13
C THR A 30 -17.39 -26.08 18.89
N VAL A 31 -16.19 -25.77 18.43
CA VAL A 31 -14.94 -26.04 19.15
C VAL A 31 -14.51 -24.75 19.85
N SER A 32 -14.67 -24.73 21.17
CA SER A 32 -14.21 -23.68 22.07
C SER A 32 -12.73 -23.87 22.39
N PHE A 33 -11.94 -22.79 22.27
CA PHE A 33 -10.55 -22.74 22.75
C PHE A 33 -10.50 -22.18 24.18
N PRO A 34 -9.72 -22.77 25.10
CA PRO A 34 -9.62 -22.29 26.48
C PRO A 34 -8.62 -21.13 26.58
N SER A 35 -9.09 -19.97 27.01
CA SER A 35 -8.27 -18.84 27.45
C SER A 35 -7.73 -19.09 28.87
N ARG A 36 -6.41 -19.14 29.04
CA ARG A 36 -5.77 -19.00 30.35
C ARG A 36 -5.63 -17.50 30.72
N PRO A 37 -5.83 -17.13 32.00
CA PRO A 37 -5.73 -15.75 32.46
C PRO A 37 -4.26 -15.39 32.72
N TRP A 38 -3.82 -14.23 32.23
CA TRP A 38 -2.60 -13.60 32.70
C TRP A 38 -2.96 -12.64 33.84
N SER A 39 -2.30 -12.84 34.98
CA SER A 39 -2.52 -12.15 36.24
C SER A 39 -2.21 -10.65 36.18
N ALA A 40 -3.02 -9.90 36.90
CA ALA A 40 -2.88 -8.48 37.18
C ALA A 40 -1.56 -8.16 37.91
N ALA A 41 -0.85 -7.15 37.43
CA ALA A 41 0.04 -6.34 38.25
C ALA A 41 -0.59 -4.95 38.36
N LEU A 42 -1.09 -4.65 39.56
CA LEU A 42 -1.50 -3.32 39.96
C LEU A 42 -0.29 -2.39 39.96
N THR A 43 -0.38 -1.26 39.27
CA THR A 43 0.33 -0.06 39.69
C THR A 43 -0.58 1.14 39.47
N SER A 44 -0.98 1.73 40.58
CA SER A 44 -1.74 2.95 40.71
C SER A 44 -1.00 4.14 40.09
N CYS A 45 -1.66 4.89 39.20
CA CYS A 45 -1.40 6.31 39.01
C CYS A 45 -2.72 6.99 38.70
N THR A 46 -3.16 7.79 39.67
CA THR A 46 -4.36 8.60 39.68
C THR A 46 -4.26 9.76 38.69
N GLY A 47 -5.31 9.94 37.90
CA GLY A 47 -5.86 11.24 37.54
C GLY A 47 -5.18 11.97 36.38
N LEU A 48 -5.79 11.88 35.19
CA LEU A 48 -5.94 13.04 34.31
C LEU A 48 -7.13 12.83 33.36
N SER A 49 -7.85 13.92 33.18
CA SER A 49 -9.17 14.10 32.58
C SER A 49 -9.34 13.49 31.18
N ARG A 50 -10.50 12.87 30.98
CA ARG A 50 -11.03 12.47 29.67
C ARG A 50 -11.23 13.71 28.78
N HIS A 51 -10.44 13.81 27.71
CA HIS A 51 -10.89 14.44 26.47
C HIS A 51 -10.99 13.34 25.41
N SER A 52 -12.18 13.23 24.83
CA SER A 52 -12.50 12.32 23.75
C SER A 52 -11.91 12.85 22.45
N ASP A 53 -10.80 12.26 22.00
CA ASP A 53 -10.26 12.52 20.67
C ASP A 53 -11.11 11.80 19.62
N VAL A 54 -12.02 12.54 18.99
CA VAL A 54 -12.65 12.12 17.74
C VAL A 54 -11.71 12.51 16.60
N VAL A 55 -10.98 11.52 16.08
CA VAL A 55 -10.16 11.67 14.88
C VAL A 55 -11.09 11.75 13.67
N ALA A 56 -11.33 12.96 13.17
CA ALA A 56 -12.05 13.18 11.92
C ALA A 56 -11.12 12.93 10.71
N ALA A 57 -11.58 12.06 9.81
CA ALA A 57 -10.89 11.70 8.57
C ALA A 57 -10.59 12.92 7.69
N ALA A 58 -9.37 12.97 7.15
CA ALA A 58 -8.83 14.07 6.36
C ALA A 58 -9.57 14.26 5.02
N GLY A 59 -10.46 15.24 4.98
CA GLY A 59 -10.99 15.82 3.74
C GLY A 59 -9.98 16.79 3.13
N HIS A 60 -9.87 16.80 1.80
CA HIS A 60 -9.02 17.73 1.07
C HIS A 60 -9.45 19.18 1.37
N GLN A 61 -8.57 19.98 1.99
CA GLN A 61 -8.85 21.39 2.30
C GLN A 61 -8.63 22.26 1.07
N LYS A 62 -9.70 22.92 0.58
CA LYS A 62 -9.62 23.92 -0.47
C LYS A 62 -9.22 25.27 0.14
N LEU A 63 -7.98 25.69 -0.12
CA LEU A 63 -7.40 26.92 0.39
C LEU A 63 -7.67 28.08 -0.60
N MET A 64 -8.37 29.14 -0.20
CA MET A 64 -8.55 30.36 -0.99
C MET A 64 -8.26 31.60 -0.15
N GLY A 65 -7.16 32.30 -0.44
CA GLY A 65 -6.85 33.60 0.17
C GLY A 65 -7.68 34.78 -0.34
N SER A 66 -8.00 35.73 0.55
CA SER A 66 -8.59 37.03 0.22
C SER A 66 -7.53 37.97 -0.40
N LEU A 67 -7.96 39.07 -1.02
CA LEU A 67 -7.16 39.88 -1.97
C LEU A 67 -6.68 41.25 -1.45
N THR A 68 -7.04 41.72 -0.26
CA THR A 68 -7.20 43.18 -0.08
C THR A 68 -6.20 43.87 0.84
N SER A 69 -4.88 43.79 0.57
CA SER A 69 -3.77 44.72 0.98
C SER A 69 -2.45 43.99 1.37
N ASN A 70 -1.28 44.60 1.18
CA ASN A 70 0.04 43.95 1.39
C ASN A 70 1.12 44.89 1.92
N GLU A 71 0.74 45.85 2.74
CA GLU A 71 1.64 46.91 3.21
C GLU A 71 2.74 46.36 4.15
N GLY A 72 3.96 46.16 3.65
CA GLY A 72 5.15 45.84 4.48
C GLY A 72 5.93 44.58 4.07
N LEU A 73 5.42 43.78 3.13
CA LEU A 73 6.15 42.64 2.57
C LEU A 73 7.16 43.09 1.53
N ARG A 74 8.40 42.60 1.61
CA ARG A 74 9.47 42.88 0.64
C ARG A 74 9.58 41.74 -0.37
N PHE A 75 9.36 42.07 -1.63
CA PHE A 75 9.35 41.11 -2.72
C PHE A 75 10.63 41.22 -3.55
N GLY A 76 11.32 40.09 -3.74
CA GLY A 76 12.39 39.98 -4.73
C GLY A 76 11.84 39.38 -6.01
N VAL A 77 11.94 40.08 -7.15
CA VAL A 77 11.52 39.54 -8.44
C VAL A 77 12.77 39.22 -9.25
N VAL A 78 12.98 37.94 -9.57
CA VAL A 78 14.07 37.51 -10.47
C VAL A 78 13.48 37.28 -11.84
N VAL A 79 13.94 38.01 -12.86
CA VAL A 79 13.41 37.92 -14.22
C VAL A 79 14.50 37.50 -15.20
N ALA A 80 14.24 36.44 -15.97
CA ALA A 80 15.12 36.02 -17.05
C ALA A 80 14.96 36.94 -18.28
N ARG A 81 16.10 37.30 -18.90
CA ARG A 81 16.16 38.11 -20.14
C ARG A 81 15.92 37.28 -21.40
N PHE A 82 16.23 35.99 -21.36
CA PHE A 82 15.89 35.11 -22.47
C PHE A 82 14.38 35.10 -22.70
N ASN A 83 13.95 35.28 -23.96
CA ASN A 83 12.56 35.53 -24.35
C ASN A 83 11.95 36.82 -23.74
N GLU A 84 12.70 37.92 -23.74
CA GLU A 84 12.32 39.25 -23.22
C GLU A 84 10.92 39.73 -23.67
N VAL A 85 10.51 39.42 -24.90
CA VAL A 85 9.16 39.77 -25.42
C VAL A 85 8.05 39.16 -24.56
N VAL A 86 8.27 37.97 -23.99
CA VAL A 86 7.34 37.27 -23.10
C VAL A 86 7.61 37.63 -21.65
N THR A 87 8.86 37.58 -21.21
CA THR A 87 9.19 37.76 -19.79
C THR A 87 8.95 39.18 -19.29
N ASN A 88 9.09 40.20 -20.14
CA ASN A 88 8.73 41.58 -19.79
C ASN A 88 7.22 41.74 -19.59
N LEU A 89 6.39 41.09 -20.42
CA LEU A 89 4.94 41.11 -20.24
C LEU A 89 4.52 40.39 -18.95
N LEU A 90 5.18 39.28 -18.61
CA LEU A 90 4.98 38.60 -17.32
C LEU A 90 5.39 39.49 -16.13
N LEU A 91 6.53 40.17 -16.24
CA LEU A 91 7.00 41.11 -15.22
C LEU A 91 6.03 42.28 -15.05
N GLN A 92 5.56 42.88 -16.13
CA GLN A 92 4.57 43.95 -16.09
C GLN A 92 3.29 43.48 -15.40
N GLY A 93 2.76 42.32 -15.80
CA GLY A 93 1.58 41.74 -15.15
C GLY A 93 1.79 41.44 -13.66
N ALA A 94 3.00 41.05 -13.25
CA ALA A 94 3.36 40.89 -11.84
C ALA A 94 3.39 42.22 -11.10
N LEU A 95 4.03 43.26 -11.66
CA LEU A 95 4.13 44.59 -11.05
C LEU A 95 2.76 45.27 -10.92
N GLU A 96 1.94 45.23 -11.97
CA GLU A 96 0.54 45.72 -11.93
C GLU A 96 -0.28 44.98 -10.87
N THR A 97 -0.01 43.69 -10.68
CA THR A 97 -0.68 42.90 -9.64
C THR A 97 -0.19 43.28 -8.26
N PHE A 98 1.10 43.54 -8.07
CA PHE A 98 1.60 44.08 -6.81
C PHE A 98 0.99 45.45 -6.50
N GLU A 99 0.90 46.34 -7.49
CA GLU A 99 0.29 47.66 -7.35
C GLU A 99 -1.21 47.60 -7.00
N ARG A 100 -1.99 46.79 -7.72
CA ARG A 100 -3.43 46.56 -7.44
C ARG A 100 -3.70 46.07 -6.02
N TYR A 101 -2.70 45.46 -5.40
CA TYR A 101 -2.79 44.86 -4.07
C TYR A 101 -2.00 45.66 -3.02
N SER A 102 -1.77 46.94 -3.29
CA SER A 102 -1.16 47.92 -2.39
C SER A 102 0.28 47.58 -1.95
N VAL A 103 1.02 46.81 -2.74
CA VAL A 103 2.48 46.65 -2.53
C VAL A 103 3.17 47.88 -3.09
N LYS A 104 3.83 48.65 -2.20
CA LYS A 104 4.60 49.83 -2.62
C LYS A 104 5.80 49.43 -3.48
N ALA A 105 6.08 50.19 -4.53
CA ALA A 105 7.20 49.94 -5.44
C ALA A 105 8.56 49.88 -4.72
N GLU A 106 8.75 50.64 -3.64
CA GLU A 106 9.96 50.61 -2.79
C GLU A 106 10.24 49.25 -2.13
N ASN A 107 9.20 48.42 -1.95
CA ASN A 107 9.30 47.09 -1.38
C ASN A 107 9.54 46.00 -2.43
N ILE A 108 9.62 46.37 -3.72
CA ILE A 108 9.84 45.45 -4.82
C ILE A 108 11.24 45.68 -5.37
N THR A 109 12.09 44.66 -5.36
CA THR A 109 13.39 44.71 -6.03
C THR A 109 13.39 43.74 -7.20
N VAL A 110 13.54 44.26 -8.41
CA VAL A 110 13.65 43.46 -9.63
C VAL A 110 15.13 43.22 -9.94
N VAL A 111 15.51 41.96 -10.13
CA VAL A 111 16.86 41.51 -10.50
C VAL A 111 16.77 40.75 -11.81
N SER A 112 17.51 41.23 -12.80
CA SER A 112 17.55 40.61 -14.12
C SER A 112 18.69 39.59 -14.23
N VAL A 113 18.41 38.44 -14.84
CA VAL A 113 19.38 37.36 -15.07
C VAL A 113 19.38 36.92 -16.54
N PRO A 114 20.48 36.36 -17.08
CA PRO A 114 20.58 36.03 -18.50
C PRO A 114 19.47 35.09 -19.00
N GLY A 115 19.24 33.96 -18.32
CA GLY A 115 18.22 32.98 -18.70
C GLY A 115 17.54 32.33 -17.51
N SER A 116 16.56 31.46 -17.79
CA SER A 116 15.81 30.73 -16.75
C SER A 116 16.67 29.77 -15.94
N PHE A 117 17.83 29.37 -16.46
CA PHE A 117 18.78 28.51 -15.76
C PHE A 117 19.47 29.23 -14.58
N GLU A 118 19.68 30.55 -14.67
CA GLU A 118 20.29 31.37 -13.62
C GLU A 118 19.28 31.92 -12.59
N VAL A 119 17.98 31.75 -12.84
CA VAL A 119 16.93 32.19 -11.91
C VAL A 119 17.07 31.53 -10.53
N PRO A 120 17.21 30.19 -10.41
CA PRO A 120 17.40 29.51 -9.13
C PRO A 120 18.53 30.05 -8.25
N ILE A 121 19.72 30.23 -8.81
CA ILE A 121 20.91 30.64 -8.04
C ILE A 121 20.76 32.07 -7.51
N THR A 122 20.15 32.93 -8.32
CA THR A 122 19.86 34.31 -7.94
C THR A 122 18.77 34.37 -6.88
N ALA A 123 17.68 33.60 -7.05
CA ALA A 123 16.63 33.46 -6.05
C ALA A 123 17.19 32.96 -4.71
N GLN A 124 18.07 31.96 -4.72
CA GLN A 124 18.71 31.48 -3.51
C GLN A 124 19.57 32.57 -2.82
N LYS A 125 20.34 33.34 -3.60
CA LYS A 125 21.19 34.43 -3.08
C LYS A 125 20.34 35.55 -2.46
N LEU A 126 19.23 35.91 -3.11
CA LEU A 126 18.28 36.88 -2.58
C LEU A 126 17.62 36.36 -1.29
N GLY A 127 17.20 35.09 -1.26
CA GLY A 127 16.55 34.51 -0.08
C GLY A 127 17.50 34.43 1.12
N LYS A 128 18.77 34.09 0.89
CA LYS A 128 19.81 34.07 1.93
C LYS A 128 20.19 35.46 2.45
N SER A 129 19.90 36.53 1.70
CA SER A 129 20.24 37.91 2.12
C SER A 129 19.43 38.43 3.30
N GLY A 130 18.28 37.81 3.63
CA GLY A 130 17.35 38.27 4.67
C GLY A 130 16.59 39.58 4.35
N LYS A 131 16.82 40.14 3.15
CA LYS A 131 16.20 41.40 2.70
C LYS A 131 14.80 41.22 2.07
N PHE A 132 14.43 39.99 1.75
CA PHE A 132 13.19 39.66 1.06
C PHE A 132 12.39 38.63 1.85
N ASP A 133 11.07 38.79 1.84
CA ASP A 133 10.12 37.92 2.55
C ASP A 133 9.48 36.91 1.59
N VAL A 134 9.36 37.25 0.30
CA VAL A 134 8.95 36.34 -0.79
C VAL A 134 9.75 36.65 -2.05
N ILE A 135 10.06 35.62 -2.84
CA ILE A 135 10.77 35.75 -4.12
C ILE A 135 9.89 35.24 -5.26
N LEU A 136 9.71 36.06 -6.29
CA LEU A 136 9.00 35.72 -7.51
C LEU A 136 10.01 35.42 -8.62
N CYS A 137 9.95 34.20 -9.19
CA CYS A 137 10.87 33.74 -10.23
C CYS A 137 10.17 33.75 -11.59
N ILE A 138 10.49 34.71 -12.46
CA ILE A 138 9.89 34.89 -13.78
C ILE A 138 10.87 34.44 -14.87
N GLY A 139 10.37 33.67 -15.83
CA GLY A 139 11.11 33.30 -17.03
C GLY A 139 10.23 32.69 -18.10
N ALA A 140 10.81 32.40 -19.26
CA ALA A 140 10.12 31.69 -20.33
C ALA A 140 11.11 30.82 -21.10
N VAL A 141 10.82 29.52 -21.15
CA VAL A 141 11.53 28.52 -21.93
C VAL A 141 10.56 28.03 -23.00
N ILE A 142 10.94 28.19 -24.26
CA ILE A 142 10.12 27.84 -25.43
C ILE A 142 10.85 26.74 -26.19
N ARG A 143 10.13 25.69 -26.59
CA ARG A 143 10.74 24.54 -27.26
C ARG A 143 11.32 24.96 -28.60
N GLY A 144 12.53 24.47 -28.86
CA GLY A 144 13.19 24.54 -30.17
C GLY A 144 13.53 23.14 -30.66
N ASP A 145 14.48 23.04 -31.59
CA ASP A 145 14.78 21.78 -32.29
C ASP A 145 15.50 20.72 -31.45
N THR A 146 15.99 21.09 -30.26
CA THR A 146 16.83 20.22 -29.43
C THR A 146 16.19 19.93 -28.07
N THR A 147 16.62 18.84 -27.45
CA THR A 147 16.24 18.45 -26.08
C THR A 147 16.76 19.42 -25.00
N HIS A 148 17.50 20.47 -25.38
CA HIS A 148 17.97 21.51 -24.46
C HIS A 148 16.82 22.16 -23.69
N TYR A 149 15.64 22.28 -24.32
CA TYR A 149 14.42 22.73 -23.67
C TYR A 149 14.14 21.97 -22.37
N ASP A 150 14.13 20.64 -22.42
CA ASP A 150 13.78 19.81 -21.26
C ASP A 150 14.84 19.92 -20.16
N ALA A 151 16.12 20.03 -20.54
CA ALA A 151 17.21 20.23 -19.59
C ALA A 151 17.07 21.58 -18.83
N VAL A 152 16.77 22.66 -19.54
CA VAL A 152 16.64 24.00 -18.94
C VAL A 152 15.35 24.12 -18.12
N ALA A 153 14.22 23.64 -18.66
CA ALA A 153 12.92 23.69 -17.99
C ALA A 153 12.95 22.92 -16.65
N ASN A 154 13.46 21.68 -16.67
CA ASN A 154 13.56 20.86 -15.47
C ASN A 154 14.54 21.46 -14.45
N SER A 155 15.71 21.93 -14.92
CA SER A 155 16.70 22.55 -14.03
C SER A 155 16.18 23.84 -13.39
N ALA A 156 15.42 24.65 -14.13
CA ALA A 156 14.78 25.86 -13.59
C ALA A 156 13.71 25.50 -12.54
N ALA A 157 12.82 24.55 -12.84
CA ALA A 157 11.77 24.13 -11.92
C ALA A 157 12.33 23.54 -10.61
N SER A 158 13.21 22.53 -10.71
CA SER A 158 13.85 21.92 -9.54
C SER A 158 14.73 22.91 -8.79
N GLY A 159 15.43 23.79 -9.52
CA GLY A 159 16.29 24.81 -8.94
C GLY A 159 15.54 25.84 -8.11
N VAL A 160 14.40 26.36 -8.61
CA VAL A 160 13.58 27.33 -7.88
C VAL A 160 13.02 26.72 -6.59
N LEU A 161 12.55 25.47 -6.66
CA LEU A 161 12.12 24.74 -5.47
C LEU A 161 13.25 24.62 -4.44
N ASN A 162 14.42 24.15 -4.87
CA ASN A 162 15.59 23.99 -4.01
C ASN A 162 16.09 25.32 -3.43
N ALA A 163 15.98 26.42 -4.19
CA ALA A 163 16.32 27.76 -3.74
C ALA A 163 15.41 28.18 -2.57
N GLY A 164 14.10 27.94 -2.68
CA GLY A 164 13.14 28.22 -1.61
C GLY A 164 13.41 27.38 -0.36
N LEU A 165 13.64 26.07 -0.52
CA LEU A 165 13.97 25.16 0.57
C LEU A 165 15.27 25.57 1.29
N SER A 166 16.31 25.88 0.52
CA SER A 166 17.65 26.21 1.06
C SER A 166 17.69 27.57 1.74
N ALA A 167 16.92 28.56 1.26
CA ALA A 167 16.87 29.90 1.83
C ALA A 167 15.86 30.03 2.99
N GLY A 168 14.85 29.16 3.05
CA GLY A 168 13.70 29.29 3.95
C GLY A 168 12.87 30.54 3.68
N VAL A 169 12.81 30.93 2.40
CA VAL A 169 12.02 32.05 1.86
C VAL A 169 11.23 31.49 0.68
N PRO A 170 9.89 31.64 0.62
CA PRO A 170 9.11 31.11 -0.49
C PRO A 170 9.58 31.68 -1.83
N CYS A 171 9.91 30.78 -2.75
CA CYS A 171 10.25 31.11 -4.12
C CYS A 171 9.11 30.65 -5.03
N VAL A 172 8.31 31.59 -5.51
CA VAL A 172 7.16 31.33 -6.37
C VAL A 172 7.63 31.11 -7.80
N PHE A 173 7.23 29.99 -8.39
CA PHE A 173 7.60 29.60 -9.74
C PHE A 173 6.66 30.24 -10.78
N GLY A 174 7.21 31.17 -11.56
CA GLY A 174 6.54 31.84 -12.68
C GLY A 174 7.33 31.72 -13.99
N VAL A 175 8.04 30.59 -14.18
CA VAL A 175 8.75 30.31 -15.44
C VAL A 175 7.80 29.56 -16.37
N LEU A 176 7.52 30.13 -17.55
CA LEU A 176 6.73 29.47 -18.58
C LEU A 176 7.55 28.39 -19.27
N THR A 177 6.94 27.23 -19.48
CA THR A 177 7.47 26.15 -20.31
C THR A 177 6.45 25.92 -21.43
N CYS A 178 6.79 26.34 -22.64
CA CYS A 178 5.86 26.34 -23.78
C CYS A 178 6.45 25.62 -25.00
N GLU A 179 5.58 25.08 -25.83
CA GLU A 179 5.95 24.38 -27.07
C GLU A 179 6.24 25.37 -28.21
N ASP A 180 5.56 26.52 -28.22
CA ASP A 180 5.71 27.56 -29.24
C ASP A 180 5.57 28.98 -28.65
N MET A 181 5.91 29.99 -29.47
CA MET A 181 5.86 31.40 -29.08
C MET A 181 4.43 31.91 -28.88
N ASP A 182 3.48 31.46 -29.69
CA ASP A 182 2.07 31.88 -29.58
C ASP A 182 1.47 31.43 -28.25
N GLN A 183 1.82 30.23 -27.79
CA GLN A 183 1.43 29.68 -26.51
C GLN A 183 1.99 30.51 -25.35
N ALA A 184 3.24 30.97 -25.49
CA ALA A 184 3.91 31.81 -24.50
C ALA A 184 3.27 33.21 -24.42
N LEU A 185 3.01 33.85 -25.56
CA LEU A 185 2.32 35.15 -25.64
C LEU A 185 0.88 35.08 -25.10
N ASN A 186 0.15 34.01 -25.43
CA ASN A 186 -1.19 33.79 -24.89
C ASN A 186 -1.22 33.69 -23.36
N ARG A 187 -0.12 33.25 -22.74
CA ARG A 187 0.05 33.11 -21.27
C ARG A 187 0.73 34.32 -20.62
N ALA A 188 1.14 35.31 -21.40
CA ALA A 188 1.80 36.52 -20.92
C ALA A 188 0.93 37.77 -21.11
N GLY A 189 -0.39 37.63 -21.03
CA GLY A 189 -1.35 38.74 -21.22
C GLY A 189 -2.26 38.60 -22.43
N GLY A 190 -2.15 37.51 -23.19
CA GLY A 190 -3.10 37.15 -24.24
C GLY A 190 -4.31 36.37 -23.70
N LYS A 191 -4.85 35.45 -24.52
CA LYS A 191 -6.14 34.78 -24.24
C LYS A 191 -6.17 33.96 -22.95
N ALA A 192 -5.03 33.43 -22.51
CA ALA A 192 -4.91 32.58 -21.32
C ALA A 192 -4.49 33.36 -20.07
N GLY A 193 -4.60 34.69 -20.09
CA GLY A 193 -4.23 35.57 -19.00
C GLY A 193 -2.71 35.80 -18.92
N ASN A 194 -2.26 36.28 -17.77
CA ASN A 194 -0.84 36.58 -17.50
C ASN A 194 -0.34 35.74 -16.32
N LYS A 195 0.55 34.77 -16.58
CA LYS A 195 1.09 33.89 -15.55
C LYS A 195 2.02 34.59 -14.55
N GLY A 196 2.60 35.73 -14.93
CA GLY A 196 3.34 36.59 -14.01
C GLY A 196 2.43 37.24 -12.98
N ALA A 197 1.25 37.72 -13.42
CA ALA A 197 0.21 38.23 -12.53
C ALA A 197 -0.30 37.15 -11.55
N GLU A 198 -0.58 35.93 -12.05
CA GLU A 198 -1.00 34.81 -11.21
C GLU A 198 0.07 34.42 -10.16
N ALA A 199 1.34 34.43 -10.55
CA ALA A 199 2.45 34.12 -9.67
C ALA A 199 2.67 35.23 -8.61
N ALA A 200 2.55 36.50 -8.98
CA ALA A 200 2.56 37.63 -8.03
C ALA A 200 1.39 37.55 -7.02
N LEU A 201 0.20 37.19 -7.51
CA LEU A 201 -0.97 36.96 -6.67
C LEU A 201 -0.75 35.81 -5.68
N THR A 202 -0.09 34.74 -6.12
CA THR A 202 0.28 33.60 -5.27
C THR A 202 1.27 34.03 -4.18
N ALA A 203 2.27 34.85 -4.52
CA ALA A 203 3.23 35.39 -3.57
C ALA A 203 2.56 36.21 -2.44
N VAL A 204 1.49 36.94 -2.78
CA VAL A 204 0.68 37.74 -1.88
C VAL A 204 -0.24 36.90 -0.97
N ARG A 205 -0.86 35.83 -1.49
CA ARG A 205 -2.00 35.16 -0.83
C ARG A 205 -1.67 34.18 0.31
N ILE A 206 -0.44 33.70 0.44
CA ILE A 206 -0.12 32.54 1.29
C ILE A 206 -0.42 32.79 2.77
N VAL A 207 -0.16 34.00 3.29
CA VAL A 207 -0.35 34.30 4.72
C VAL A 207 -1.79 34.74 5.02
N LEU A 208 -2.37 35.62 4.21
CA LEU A 208 -3.73 36.12 4.40
C LEU A 208 -4.78 35.01 4.25
N GLY A 209 -4.62 34.12 3.27
CA GLY A 209 -5.54 32.99 3.11
C GLY A 209 -5.54 32.04 4.28
N PHE A 210 -4.36 31.75 4.82
CA PHE A 210 -4.25 30.92 6.01
C PHE A 210 -4.99 31.51 7.22
N VAL A 211 -4.89 32.83 7.45
CA VAL A 211 -5.58 33.48 8.58
C VAL A 211 -7.11 33.45 8.41
N ASN A 212 -7.61 33.73 7.20
CA ASN A 212 -9.05 33.74 6.92
C ASN A 212 -9.66 32.33 6.94
N GLU A 213 -8.95 31.32 6.46
CA GLU A 213 -9.43 29.93 6.45
C GLU A 213 -9.48 29.31 7.84
N GLN A 214 -8.48 29.58 8.67
CA GLN A 214 -8.46 29.06 10.03
C GLN A 214 -9.53 29.73 10.89
N ASN A 215 -9.94 30.96 10.53
CA ASN A 215 -10.93 31.80 11.20
C ASN A 215 -10.93 31.69 12.75
N ARG A 216 -9.73 31.54 13.31
CA ARG A 216 -9.49 31.35 14.74
C ARG A 216 -8.39 32.32 15.16
N PRO A 217 -8.34 32.71 16.44
CA PRO A 217 -7.23 33.51 16.94
C PRO A 217 -5.91 32.75 16.76
N LEU A 218 -4.96 33.36 16.04
CA LEU A 218 -3.65 32.81 15.73
C LEU A 218 -2.57 33.64 16.41
N ASN A 219 -1.55 32.99 16.97
CA ASN A 219 -0.32 33.67 17.35
C ASN A 219 0.73 33.51 16.22
N SER A 220 1.79 34.31 16.25
CA SER A 220 2.84 34.26 15.22
C SER A 220 3.59 32.93 15.15
N GLN A 221 3.67 32.16 16.24
CA GLN A 221 4.30 30.85 16.28
C GLN A 221 3.42 29.78 15.62
N ASN A 222 2.16 29.67 16.03
CA ASN A 222 1.16 28.76 15.49
C ASN A 222 0.94 28.97 14.00
N ALA A 223 0.94 30.23 13.54
CA ALA A 223 0.88 30.54 12.13
C ALA A 223 2.15 30.08 11.39
N ALA A 224 3.33 30.29 11.99
CA ALA A 224 4.59 29.83 11.41
C ALA A 224 4.69 28.30 11.35
N ASP A 225 4.26 27.59 12.39
CA ASP A 225 4.29 26.13 12.45
C ASP A 225 3.33 25.53 11.40
N ALA A 226 2.13 26.10 11.25
CA ALA A 226 1.17 25.64 10.25
C ALA A 226 1.57 26.00 8.81
N LEU A 227 2.29 27.11 8.63
CA LEU A 227 2.87 27.54 7.36
C LEU A 227 4.28 26.95 7.12
N GLN A 228 4.78 26.13 8.03
CA GLN A 228 6.06 25.44 7.87
C GLN A 228 6.05 24.48 6.67
N LYS A 229 4.87 23.94 6.32
CA LYS A 229 4.64 23.16 5.08
C LYS A 229 4.93 23.95 3.79
N PHE A 230 4.91 25.28 3.87
CA PHE A 230 5.30 26.20 2.79
C PHE A 230 6.70 26.80 3.02
N ASN A 231 7.48 26.23 3.95
CA ASN A 231 8.85 26.61 4.29
C ASN A 231 9.02 28.09 4.68
N LEU A 232 7.98 28.68 5.28
CA LEU A 232 7.98 30.04 5.79
C LEU A 232 8.65 30.13 7.18
N LYS A 233 9.65 31.00 7.33
CA LYS A 233 10.27 31.29 8.63
C LYS A 233 9.35 32.13 9.52
N LYS A 234 9.38 31.87 10.84
CA LYS A 234 8.59 32.60 11.85
C LYS A 234 8.68 34.12 11.73
N THR A 235 9.87 34.66 11.51
CA THR A 235 10.09 36.11 11.39
C THR A 235 9.42 36.71 10.16
N ALA A 236 9.38 35.99 9.04
CA ALA A 236 8.69 36.41 7.83
C ALA A 236 7.17 36.32 8.01
N VAL A 237 6.66 35.25 8.63
CA VAL A 237 5.23 35.11 8.95
C VAL A 237 4.78 36.19 9.93
N GLN A 238 5.58 36.49 10.95
CA GLN A 238 5.27 37.55 11.91
C GLN A 238 5.19 38.92 11.23
N LYS A 239 6.17 39.29 10.40
CA LYS A 239 6.12 40.54 9.63
C LYS A 239 4.94 40.61 8.68
N ALA A 240 4.61 39.49 8.03
CA ALA A 240 3.44 39.40 7.16
C ALA A 240 2.14 39.62 7.94
N LEU A 241 2.01 39.02 9.13
CA LEU A 241 0.85 39.22 10.01
C LEU A 241 0.78 40.66 10.53
N ASP A 242 1.90 41.26 10.94
CA ASP A 242 1.96 42.66 11.34
C ASP A 242 1.56 43.60 10.18
N ALA A 243 2.08 43.38 8.97
CA ALA A 243 1.71 44.10 7.74
C ALA A 243 0.22 44.00 7.38
N LEU A 244 -0.34 42.80 7.48
CA LEU A 244 -1.77 42.55 7.23
C LEU A 244 -2.65 43.20 8.30
N ALA A 245 -2.15 43.29 9.53
CA ALA A 245 -2.80 43.96 10.64
C ALA A 245 -2.79 45.49 10.48
N ASP A 246 -1.64 46.06 10.13
CA ASP A 246 -1.45 47.50 9.92
C ASP A 246 -2.28 48.00 8.72
N SER A 247 -2.39 47.19 7.67
CA SER A 247 -3.28 47.46 6.52
C SER A 247 -4.77 47.24 6.80
N GLY A 248 -5.13 46.79 8.01
CA GLY A 248 -6.51 46.62 8.45
C GLY A 248 -7.25 45.44 7.82
N GLN A 249 -6.57 44.45 7.23
CA GLN A 249 -7.21 43.25 6.69
C GLN A 249 -7.46 42.18 7.74
N ILE A 250 -6.56 42.08 8.70
CA ILE A 250 -6.72 41.22 9.86
C ILE A 250 -6.70 42.10 11.09
N SER A 251 -7.46 41.72 12.11
CA SER A 251 -7.43 42.42 13.39
C SER A 251 -6.36 41.77 14.26
N PHE A 252 -5.75 42.55 15.14
CA PHE A 252 -4.87 41.99 16.16
C PHE A 252 -5.16 42.60 17.53
N LYS A 253 -4.78 41.86 18.57
CA LYS A 253 -4.81 42.34 19.94
C LYS A 253 -3.51 41.97 20.63
N GLU A 254 -2.93 42.95 21.31
CA GLU A 254 -1.68 42.77 22.04
C GLU A 254 -1.94 42.27 23.45
N TYR A 255 -1.23 41.21 23.83
CA TYR A 255 -1.24 40.63 25.15
C TYR A 255 0.20 40.58 25.65
N GLY A 256 0.65 41.68 26.27
CA GLY A 256 2.03 41.84 26.73
C GLY A 256 3.03 41.82 25.57
N LYS A 257 3.92 40.81 25.52
CA LYS A 257 4.93 40.65 24.46
C LYS A 257 4.43 39.87 23.24
N GLN A 258 3.19 39.36 23.26
CA GLN A 258 2.64 38.51 22.20
C GLN A 258 1.47 39.20 21.51
N LYS A 259 1.42 39.11 20.19
CA LYS A 259 0.29 39.56 19.36
C LYS A 259 -0.55 38.37 18.93
N ILE A 260 -1.86 38.50 19.08
CA ILE A 260 -2.85 37.54 18.57
C ILE A 260 -3.54 38.18 17.37
N TYR A 261 -3.51 37.48 16.25
CA TYR A 261 -4.10 37.89 14.98
C TYR A 261 -5.39 37.12 14.73
N ILE A 262 -6.39 37.78 14.16
CA ILE A 262 -7.68 37.19 13.81
C ILE A 262 -8.16 37.78 12.49
N ALA A 263 -8.80 36.94 11.67
CA ALA A 263 -9.51 37.41 10.49
C ALA A 263 -10.61 38.39 10.90
N ARG A 264 -10.72 39.49 10.18
CA ARG A 264 -11.81 40.46 10.36
C ARG A 264 -13.14 39.80 10.07
N GLN A 265 -14.07 39.81 11.02
CA GLN A 265 -15.37 39.12 10.84
C GLN A 265 -16.35 39.92 9.99
N ASP A 266 -16.13 41.23 9.87
CA ASP A 266 -16.94 42.14 9.08
C ASP A 266 -16.67 42.05 7.57
N GLN A 267 -15.64 41.31 7.16
CA GLN A 267 -15.40 40.97 5.76
C GLN A 267 -16.32 39.84 5.25
N PHE A 268 -17.04 39.16 6.16
CA PHE A 268 -17.94 38.06 5.81
C PHE A 268 -19.39 38.53 5.80
N GLU A 269 -20.14 38.11 4.78
CA GLU A 269 -21.59 38.30 4.75
C GLU A 269 -22.21 37.47 5.88
N ILE A 270 -22.94 38.14 6.76
CA ILE A 270 -23.67 37.50 7.85
C ILE A 270 -25.04 37.10 7.27
N PRO A 271 -25.32 35.78 7.13
CA PRO A 271 -26.59 35.34 6.58
C PRO A 271 -27.75 35.81 7.45
N ASN A 272 -28.86 36.15 6.82
CA ASN A 272 -30.08 36.48 7.55
C ASN A 272 -30.70 35.22 8.19
N SER A 273 -31.72 35.38 9.04
CA SER A 273 -32.37 34.27 9.73
C SER A 273 -32.95 33.21 8.79
N GLU A 274 -33.45 33.61 7.62
CA GLU A 274 -34.09 32.71 6.65
C GLU A 274 -33.03 31.93 5.86
N GLU A 275 -32.00 32.63 5.37
CA GLU A 275 -30.82 32.05 4.72
C GLU A 275 -30.11 31.06 5.64
N LEU A 276 -30.00 31.38 6.94
CA LEU A 276 -29.38 30.47 7.91
C LEU A 276 -30.17 29.16 8.05
N GLU A 277 -31.50 29.22 8.08
CA GLU A 277 -32.34 28.03 8.14
C GLU A 277 -32.30 27.22 6.83
N GLU A 278 -32.23 27.89 5.68
CA GLU A 278 -32.02 27.22 4.39
C GLU A 278 -30.64 26.55 4.31
N MET A 279 -29.59 27.21 4.80
CA MET A 279 -28.24 26.65 4.89
C MET A 279 -28.21 25.45 5.84
N LYS A 280 -28.89 25.50 6.99
CA LYS A 280 -29.01 24.36 7.90
C LYS A 280 -29.72 23.18 7.24
N LYS A 281 -30.80 23.44 6.51
CA LYS A 281 -31.54 22.41 5.76
C LYS A 281 -30.67 21.79 4.67
N THR A 282 -29.93 22.62 3.94
CA THR A 282 -28.98 22.17 2.90
C THR A 282 -27.85 21.34 3.51
N ASN A 283 -27.28 21.76 4.64
CA ASN A 283 -26.26 21.01 5.35
C ASN A 283 -26.77 19.67 5.87
N ALA A 284 -27.99 19.62 6.41
CA ALA A 284 -28.62 18.37 6.84
C ALA A 284 -28.79 17.41 5.66
N LYS A 285 -29.27 17.92 4.52
CA LYS A 285 -29.41 17.14 3.29
C LYS A 285 -28.06 16.62 2.78
N LEU A 286 -27.03 17.47 2.75
CA LEU A 286 -25.69 17.07 2.33
C LEU A 286 -25.06 16.06 3.30
N GLN A 287 -25.34 16.16 4.60
CA GLN A 287 -24.88 15.18 5.58
C GLN A 287 -25.54 13.82 5.38
N GLU A 288 -26.83 13.80 5.03
CA GLU A 288 -27.56 12.58 4.67
C GLU A 288 -27.00 11.98 3.37
N GLU A 289 -26.85 12.78 2.30
CA GLU A 289 -26.23 12.35 1.04
C GLU A 289 -24.81 11.81 1.24
N LEU A 290 -24.00 12.44 2.11
CA LEU A 290 -22.67 11.95 2.47
C LEU A 290 -22.70 10.63 3.25
N ALA A 291 -23.68 10.44 4.13
CA ALA A 291 -23.85 9.19 4.86
C ALA A 291 -24.20 8.04 3.90
N ASP A 292 -25.12 8.30 2.97
CA ASP A 292 -25.53 7.34 1.94
C ASP A 292 -24.38 7.00 0.98
N GLN A 293 -23.65 8.00 0.50
CA GLN A 293 -22.47 7.77 -0.35
C GLN A 293 -21.39 6.98 0.38
N LYS A 294 -21.12 7.28 1.66
CA LYS A 294 -20.16 6.50 2.46
C LYS A 294 -20.59 5.06 2.62
N LYS A 295 -21.88 4.81 2.82
CA LYS A 295 -22.43 3.45 2.90
C LYS A 295 -22.26 2.72 1.57
N ALA A 296 -22.60 3.34 0.44
CA ALA A 296 -22.41 2.76 -0.89
C ALA A 296 -20.93 2.46 -1.19
N ILE A 297 -20.02 3.37 -0.83
CA ILE A 297 -18.57 3.13 -0.95
C ILE A 297 -18.15 1.92 -0.10
N SER A 298 -18.60 1.83 1.15
CA SER A 298 -18.28 0.69 2.02
C SER A 298 -18.79 -0.64 1.47
N GLU A 299 -19.96 -0.66 0.83
CA GLU A 299 -20.53 -1.84 0.19
C GLU A 299 -19.68 -2.26 -1.02
N VAL A 300 -19.38 -1.33 -1.93
CA VAL A 300 -18.52 -1.58 -3.11
C VAL A 300 -17.10 -2.02 -2.68
N GLU A 301 -16.51 -1.39 -1.66
CA GLU A 301 -15.21 -1.80 -1.13
C GLU A 301 -15.23 -3.23 -0.57
N SER A 302 -16.34 -3.66 0.03
CA SER A 302 -16.51 -5.03 0.51
C SER A 302 -16.58 -6.03 -0.65
N GLU A 303 -17.29 -5.69 -1.73
CA GLU A 303 -17.37 -6.50 -2.95
C GLU A 303 -16.01 -6.60 -3.64
N VAL A 304 -15.30 -5.48 -3.78
CA VAL A 304 -13.95 -5.44 -4.36
C VAL A 304 -13.00 -6.30 -3.55
N ARG A 305 -13.02 -6.21 -2.21
CA ARG A 305 -12.22 -7.10 -1.34
C ARG A 305 -12.56 -8.57 -1.54
N GLY A 306 -13.86 -8.89 -1.69
CA GLY A 306 -14.31 -10.25 -1.98
C GLY A 306 -13.78 -10.75 -3.32
N LEU A 307 -13.88 -9.94 -4.39
CA LEU A 307 -13.39 -10.30 -5.72
C LEU A 307 -11.86 -10.42 -5.76
N GLN A 308 -11.12 -9.53 -5.09
CA GLN A 308 -9.66 -9.57 -5.02
C GLN A 308 -9.12 -10.77 -4.23
N SER A 309 -9.91 -11.34 -3.32
CA SER A 309 -9.52 -12.56 -2.61
C SER A 309 -9.57 -13.82 -3.49
N ASN A 310 -10.25 -13.75 -4.64
CA ASN A 310 -10.35 -14.83 -5.60
C ASN A 310 -9.25 -14.72 -6.65
N LEU A 311 -8.69 -15.87 -7.06
CA LEU A 311 -7.77 -15.90 -8.18
C LEU A 311 -8.47 -15.53 -9.48
N THR A 312 -7.77 -14.78 -10.33
CA THR A 312 -8.25 -14.46 -11.67
C THR A 312 -8.25 -15.71 -12.57
N LEU A 313 -9.08 -15.71 -13.60
CA LEU A 313 -9.20 -16.82 -14.57
C LEU A 313 -7.84 -17.14 -15.25
N ALA A 314 -7.03 -16.12 -15.51
CA ALA A 314 -5.67 -16.26 -16.05
C ALA A 314 -4.71 -16.93 -15.05
N GLU A 315 -4.80 -16.60 -13.76
CA GLU A 315 -3.99 -17.22 -12.73
C GLU A 315 -4.41 -18.67 -12.46
N VAL A 316 -5.73 -18.95 -12.46
CA VAL A 316 -6.25 -20.32 -12.33
C VAL A 316 -5.75 -21.21 -13.46
N THR A 317 -5.83 -20.74 -14.72
CA THR A 317 -5.35 -21.50 -15.88
C THR A 317 -3.83 -21.68 -15.87
N SER A 318 -3.07 -20.68 -15.44
CA SER A 318 -1.63 -20.84 -15.21
C SER A 318 -1.31 -21.86 -14.11
N LYS A 319 -2.08 -21.91 -13.02
CA LYS A 319 -1.88 -22.91 -11.95
C LYS A 319 -2.26 -24.31 -12.43
N GLN A 320 -3.36 -24.43 -13.18
CA GLN A 320 -3.82 -25.69 -13.74
C GLN A 320 -2.77 -26.29 -14.68
N THR A 321 -2.21 -25.49 -15.58
CA THR A 321 -1.16 -25.96 -16.52
C THR A 321 0.11 -26.42 -15.79
N LYS A 322 0.54 -25.68 -14.75
CA LYS A 322 1.67 -26.11 -13.90
C LYS A 322 1.39 -27.45 -13.21
N LEU A 323 0.25 -27.57 -12.52
CA LEU A 323 -0.13 -28.80 -11.83
C LEU A 323 -0.26 -29.98 -12.79
N GLN A 324 -0.82 -29.76 -14.00
CA GLN A 324 -0.88 -30.79 -15.03
C GLN A 324 0.51 -31.26 -15.47
N SER A 325 1.47 -30.33 -15.64
CA SER A 325 2.85 -30.69 -15.97
C SER A 325 3.55 -31.47 -14.84
N GLU A 326 3.31 -31.10 -13.57
CA GLU A 326 3.85 -31.81 -12.41
C GLU A 326 3.27 -33.22 -12.30
N VAL A 327 1.96 -33.37 -12.52
CA VAL A 327 1.29 -34.67 -12.56
C VAL A 327 1.88 -35.53 -13.66
N GLN A 328 2.05 -34.99 -14.86
CA GLN A 328 2.65 -35.71 -15.98
C GLN A 328 4.08 -36.16 -15.67
N GLU A 329 4.92 -35.29 -15.09
CA GLU A 329 6.29 -35.64 -14.69
C GLU A 329 6.30 -36.75 -13.63
N MET A 330 5.39 -36.68 -12.66
CA MET A 330 5.24 -37.70 -11.62
C MET A 330 4.76 -39.03 -12.22
N GLU A 331 3.86 -39.03 -13.18
CA GLU A 331 3.42 -40.22 -13.91
C GLU A 331 4.55 -40.84 -14.74
N GLU A 332 5.37 -40.04 -15.41
CA GLU A 332 6.57 -40.51 -16.13
C GLU A 332 7.60 -41.14 -15.18
N LYS A 333 7.82 -40.54 -14.01
CA LYS A 333 8.66 -41.15 -12.97
C LYS A 333 8.06 -42.48 -12.50
N LEU A 334 6.75 -42.53 -12.32
CA LEU A 334 6.04 -43.70 -11.83
C LEU A 334 6.06 -44.84 -12.86
N THR A 335 5.88 -44.54 -14.14
CA THR A 335 6.00 -45.53 -15.23
C THR A 335 7.41 -46.12 -15.33
N LYS A 336 8.46 -45.29 -15.21
CA LYS A 336 9.85 -45.77 -15.13
C LYS A 336 10.06 -46.70 -13.94
N LEU A 337 9.61 -46.32 -12.75
CA LEU A 337 9.71 -47.16 -11.55
C LEU A 337 8.92 -48.47 -11.66
N ARG A 338 7.79 -48.47 -12.39
CA ARG A 338 6.97 -49.67 -12.65
C ARG A 338 7.62 -50.61 -13.67
N SER A 339 8.39 -50.10 -14.64
CA SER A 339 8.95 -50.90 -15.74
C SER A 339 10.09 -51.85 -15.36
N GLY A 340 10.68 -51.69 -14.16
CA GLY A 340 11.85 -52.48 -13.73
C GLY A 340 11.71 -53.23 -12.41
N VAL A 341 10.54 -53.19 -11.74
CA VAL A 341 10.37 -53.76 -10.39
C VAL A 341 9.05 -54.52 -10.28
N THR A 342 9.08 -55.72 -9.72
CA THR A 342 7.88 -56.43 -9.27
C THR A 342 7.21 -55.63 -8.15
N LEU A 343 6.05 -55.06 -8.45
CA LEU A 343 5.29 -54.25 -7.50
C LEU A 343 4.68 -55.17 -6.43
N VAL A 344 5.40 -55.37 -5.33
CA VAL A 344 4.88 -56.10 -4.17
C VAL A 344 4.09 -55.13 -3.32
N LYS A 345 2.78 -55.38 -3.17
CA LYS A 345 1.96 -54.57 -2.28
C LYS A 345 2.47 -54.71 -0.84
N PRO A 346 2.43 -53.65 -0.01
CA PRO A 346 2.85 -53.73 1.39
C PRO A 346 2.17 -54.85 2.17
N GLU A 347 0.91 -55.16 1.83
CA GLU A 347 0.12 -56.24 2.42
C GLU A 347 0.69 -57.62 2.06
N ASP A 348 0.97 -57.85 0.78
CA ASP A 348 1.53 -59.12 0.27
C ASP A 348 2.92 -59.36 0.85
N LYS A 349 3.74 -58.31 0.92
CA LYS A 349 5.06 -58.35 1.56
C LYS A 349 4.95 -58.79 3.02
N LYS A 350 4.00 -58.24 3.77
CA LYS A 350 3.80 -58.56 5.19
C LYS A 350 3.33 -60.00 5.39
N ILE A 351 2.48 -60.52 4.50
CA ILE A 351 2.06 -61.93 4.51
C ILE A 351 3.26 -62.85 4.30
N ILE A 352 4.09 -62.56 3.30
CA ILE A 352 5.30 -63.34 3.00
C ILE A 352 6.29 -63.26 4.17
N GLU A 353 6.53 -62.09 4.75
CA GLU A 353 7.41 -61.92 5.91
C GLU A 353 6.93 -62.69 7.14
N ASN A 354 5.62 -62.69 7.41
CA ASN A 354 5.04 -63.45 8.52
C ASN A 354 5.15 -64.96 8.27
N SER A 355 4.86 -65.42 7.04
CA SER A 355 4.99 -66.83 6.65
C SER A 355 6.44 -67.30 6.75
N PHE A 356 7.38 -66.51 6.25
CA PHE A 356 8.82 -66.77 6.38
C PHE A 356 9.23 -66.88 7.85
N ALA A 357 8.77 -65.96 8.70
CA ALA A 357 9.08 -66.01 10.12
C ALA A 357 8.51 -67.24 10.83
N GLU A 358 7.29 -67.63 10.49
CA GLU A 358 6.68 -68.85 11.01
C GLU A 358 7.47 -70.10 10.60
N LYS A 359 7.83 -70.23 9.31
CA LYS A 359 8.57 -71.39 8.79
C LYS A 359 9.97 -71.50 9.40
N VAL A 360 10.71 -70.40 9.54
CA VAL A 360 12.02 -70.39 10.20
C VAL A 360 11.92 -70.77 11.67
N ASN A 361 10.89 -70.29 12.39
CA ASN A 361 10.66 -70.68 13.79
C ASN A 361 10.29 -72.16 13.92
N GLN A 362 9.48 -72.69 13.00
CA GLN A 362 9.17 -74.12 12.95
C GLN A 362 10.42 -74.96 12.69
N TRP A 363 11.29 -74.54 11.77
CA TRP A 363 12.57 -75.22 11.50
C TRP A 363 13.47 -75.23 12.74
N LYS A 364 13.64 -74.09 13.43
CA LYS A 364 14.38 -74.02 14.70
C LYS A 364 13.84 -74.98 15.76
N LYS A 365 12.52 -75.00 15.95
CA LYS A 365 11.89 -75.86 16.95
C LYS A 365 12.06 -77.34 16.62
N ARG A 366 11.84 -77.72 15.36
CA ARG A 366 12.02 -79.10 14.89
C ARG A 366 13.46 -79.57 14.98
N LYS A 367 14.42 -78.73 14.56
CA LYS A 367 15.86 -79.03 14.68
C LYS A 367 16.27 -79.21 16.14
N ARG A 368 15.75 -78.38 17.05
CA ARG A 368 15.99 -78.53 18.49
C ARG A 368 15.42 -79.82 19.06
N MET A 369 14.14 -80.13 18.77
CA MET A 369 13.51 -81.37 19.23
C MET A 369 14.23 -82.61 18.69
N PHE A 370 14.61 -82.59 17.42
CA PHE A 370 15.39 -83.66 16.81
C PHE A 370 16.75 -83.80 17.50
N LYS A 371 17.47 -82.69 17.72
CA LYS A 371 18.76 -82.71 18.40
C LYS A 371 18.65 -83.25 19.84
N GLU A 372 17.65 -82.82 20.60
CA GLU A 372 17.41 -83.33 21.96
C GLU A 372 17.13 -84.85 21.96
N LEU A 373 16.32 -85.34 21.01
CA LEU A 373 16.09 -86.79 20.85
C LEU A 373 17.36 -87.54 20.41
N TRP A 374 18.10 -86.97 19.46
CA TRP A 374 19.33 -87.53 18.92
C TRP A 374 20.41 -87.61 20.00
N ASP A 375 20.60 -86.55 20.77
CA ASP A 375 21.56 -86.50 21.88
C ASP A 375 21.19 -87.57 22.94
N ASN A 376 19.91 -87.68 23.34
CA ASN A 376 19.45 -88.71 24.28
C ASN A 376 19.67 -90.15 23.77
N ILE A 377 19.48 -90.40 22.48
CA ILE A 377 19.68 -91.74 21.87
C ILE A 377 21.17 -92.06 21.79
N THR A 378 22.00 -91.07 21.44
CA THR A 378 23.44 -91.26 21.23
C THR A 378 24.25 -91.25 22.52
N GLU A 379 23.74 -90.66 23.61
CA GLU A 379 24.41 -90.61 24.92
C GLU A 379 24.59 -92.01 25.56
N ASN A 380 23.71 -92.97 25.23
CA ASN A 380 23.77 -94.35 25.71
C ASN A 380 24.09 -95.38 24.60
N SER A 381 24.51 -94.94 23.42
CA SER A 381 24.77 -95.83 22.28
C SER A 381 26.24 -96.28 22.23
N PRO A 382 26.52 -97.58 22.04
CA PRO A 382 27.88 -98.09 21.87
C PRO A 382 28.47 -97.90 20.46
N LYS A 383 27.71 -97.34 19.50
CA LYS A 383 28.13 -97.12 18.10
C LYS A 383 28.68 -95.71 17.89
N ASP A 384 29.61 -95.56 16.94
CA ASP A 384 30.16 -94.26 16.55
C ASP A 384 29.09 -93.41 15.83
N GLN A 385 28.98 -92.12 16.18
CA GLN A 385 27.82 -91.29 15.79
C GLN A 385 27.68 -91.11 14.27
N LYS A 386 28.79 -91.17 13.53
CA LYS A 386 28.80 -91.03 12.06
C LYS A 386 28.24 -92.26 11.35
N GLU A 387 28.59 -93.47 11.80
CA GLU A 387 28.08 -94.71 11.22
C GLU A 387 26.59 -94.88 11.48
N PHE A 388 26.15 -94.53 12.69
CA PHE A 388 24.72 -94.57 13.07
C PHE A 388 23.86 -93.55 12.29
N LYS A 389 24.46 -92.41 11.91
CA LYS A 389 23.81 -91.41 11.05
C LYS A 389 23.58 -91.95 9.63
N GLU A 390 24.58 -92.61 9.04
CA GLU A 390 24.47 -93.19 7.69
C GLU A 390 23.49 -94.37 7.65
N GLU A 391 23.46 -95.22 8.69
CA GLU A 391 22.50 -96.32 8.82
C GLU A 391 21.03 -95.85 8.84
N LEU A 392 20.78 -94.69 9.47
CA LEU A 392 19.44 -94.09 9.57
C LEU A 392 19.10 -93.15 8.40
N GLY A 393 20.03 -92.90 7.48
CA GLY A 393 19.83 -92.02 6.32
C GLY A 393 19.53 -90.56 6.71
N LEU A 394 20.13 -90.07 7.80
CA LEU A 394 19.92 -88.70 8.27
C LEU A 394 20.83 -87.73 7.52
N GLU A 395 20.26 -86.66 6.97
CA GLU A 395 20.99 -85.58 6.31
C GLU A 395 20.97 -84.32 7.19
N TYR A 396 22.09 -83.61 7.30
CA TYR A 396 22.14 -82.30 7.94
C TYR A 396 21.75 -81.19 6.96
N ASP A 397 21.37 -80.04 7.51
CA ASP A 397 21.08 -78.86 6.71
C ASP A 397 22.24 -78.48 5.75
N GLU A 398 23.49 -78.74 6.16
CA GLU A 398 24.71 -78.52 5.36
C GLU A 398 24.84 -79.49 4.18
N ASP A 399 24.30 -80.71 4.30
CA ASP A 399 24.27 -81.72 3.23
C ASP A 399 23.25 -81.30 2.12
N ALA A 400 22.27 -80.46 2.47
CA ALA A 400 21.28 -79.88 1.56
C ALA A 400 21.63 -78.45 1.08
N ASP A 401 22.84 -77.96 1.36
CA ASP A 401 23.31 -76.59 1.07
C ASP A 401 22.45 -75.48 1.71
N VAL A 402 21.82 -75.77 2.87
CA VAL A 402 20.96 -74.82 3.57
C VAL A 402 21.56 -74.44 4.93
N ASN A 403 21.78 -73.14 5.15
CA ASN A 403 22.32 -72.65 6.42
C ASN A 403 21.25 -71.95 7.26
N LEU A 404 20.75 -72.60 8.31
CA LEU A 404 19.74 -72.03 9.23
C LEU A 404 20.16 -70.69 9.87
N GLN A 405 21.46 -70.48 10.10
CA GLN A 405 21.97 -69.23 10.68
C GLN A 405 21.77 -68.07 9.70
N SER A 406 22.06 -68.27 8.41
CA SER A 406 21.86 -67.25 7.38
C SER A 406 20.40 -66.77 7.27
N TYR A 407 19.43 -67.69 7.32
CA TYR A 407 17.99 -67.37 7.34
C TYR A 407 17.54 -66.74 8.65
N SER A 408 18.18 -67.11 9.77
CA SER A 408 17.95 -66.48 11.07
C SER A 408 18.43 -65.04 11.13
N ASP A 409 19.57 -64.74 10.50
CA ASP A 409 20.13 -63.40 10.42
C ASP A 409 19.29 -62.50 9.51
N MET A 410 18.77 -63.05 8.39
CA MET A 410 17.77 -62.37 7.56
C MET A 410 16.52 -62.01 8.38
N LEU A 411 16.01 -62.93 9.21
CA LEU A 411 14.87 -62.67 10.09
C LEU A 411 15.15 -61.61 11.16
N ALA A 412 16.36 -61.59 11.73
CA ALA A 412 16.79 -60.54 12.66
C ALA A 412 16.84 -59.16 11.98
N SER A 413 17.31 -59.11 10.72
CA SER A 413 17.32 -57.88 9.93
C SER A 413 15.91 -57.37 9.60
N LEU A 414 14.96 -58.28 9.31
CA LEU A 414 13.54 -57.95 9.09
C LEU A 414 12.90 -57.38 10.36
N ASN A 415 13.16 -57.99 11.51
CA ASN A 415 12.66 -57.50 12.80
C ASN A 415 13.25 -56.13 13.18
N LYS A 416 14.52 -55.87 12.84
CA LYS A 416 15.15 -54.56 13.05
C LYS A 416 14.54 -53.48 12.14
N ARG A 417 14.26 -53.79 10.86
CA ARG A 417 13.57 -52.87 9.93
C ARG A 417 12.13 -52.56 10.37
N ARG A 418 11.40 -53.54 10.92
CA ARG A 418 10.07 -53.36 11.51
C ARG A 418 10.03 -52.35 12.66
N LYS A 419 11.12 -52.20 13.42
CA LYS A 419 11.25 -51.23 14.52
C LYS A 419 11.47 -49.78 14.06
N PHE A 420 12.00 -49.56 12.86
CA PHE A 420 12.26 -48.22 12.31
C PHE A 420 11.11 -47.68 11.42
N SER A 421 10.17 -48.55 11.04
CA SER A 421 9.02 -48.22 10.19
C SER A 421 7.73 -47.88 10.96
N ARG A 422 7.76 -47.98 12.30
CA ARG A 422 6.73 -47.47 13.21
C ARG A 422 7.22 -46.17 13.80
#